data_AF-A0AAV5WQW1-F1
#
_entry.id   AF-A0AAV5WQW1-F1
#
_cell.length_a   1.000
_cell.length_b   1.000
_cell.length_c   1.000
_cell.angle_alpha   90.00
_cell.angle_beta   90.00
_cell.angle_gamma   90.00
#
_symmetry.space_group_name_H-M   'P 1'
#
loop_
_entity.id
_entity.type
_entity.pdbx_description
1 polymer ?
#
loop_
_entity_poly.entity_id
_entity_poly.type
_entity_poly.pdbx_seq_one_letter_code
_entity_poly.pdbx_strand_id
1 'polypeptide(L)'
;YGVQMAYRAMKKAIGEDKLDRIVDADLQMTHRELFFNSIAMKYCTSDRRSQWLYMTTPKDVHNGFLYRVNGVLGQLPDFNTTFACYDDDLMTFPESSMCPVFSEKLA
;
A
#
# COMPACT_ATOMS: atom_id res chain seq x y z
N TYR A 1 6.75 -7.22 -2.53
CA TYR A 1 8.12 -6.70 -2.68
C TYR A 1 8.19 -5.43 -3.53
N GLY A 2 7.59 -5.38 -4.74
CA GLY A 2 7.72 -4.21 -5.64
C GLY A 2 7.31 -2.85 -5.03
N VAL A 3 6.20 -2.78 -4.30
CA VAL A 3 5.76 -1.54 -3.64
C VAL A 3 6.76 -1.06 -2.59
N GLN A 4 7.33 -1.99 -1.80
CA GLN A 4 8.37 -1.67 -0.80
C GLN A 4 9.62 -1.09 -1.47
N MET A 5 10.07 -1.68 -2.59
CA MET A 5 11.21 -1.17 -3.35
C MET A 5 10.94 0.19 -3.97
N ALA A 6 9.75 0.39 -4.53
CA ALA A 6 9.35 1.68 -5.06
C ALA A 6 9.31 2.76 -3.97
N TYR A 7 8.82 2.42 -2.77
CA TYR A 7 8.81 3.35 -1.63
C TYR A 7 10.23 3.73 -1.21
N ARG A 8 11.13 2.74 -1.04
CA ARG A 8 12.55 3.01 -0.73
C ARG A 8 13.24 3.85 -1.78
N ALA A 9 12.99 3.56 -3.07
CA ALA A 9 13.53 4.35 -4.17
C ALA A 9 13.05 5.80 -4.13
N MET A 10 11.76 6.02 -3.84
CA MET A 10 11.19 7.35 -3.66
C MET A 10 11.84 8.08 -2.48
N LYS A 11 11.96 7.45 -1.30
CA LYS A 11 12.62 8.04 -0.12
C LYS A 11 14.03 8.51 -0.45
N LYS A 12 14.80 7.67 -1.16
CA LYS A 12 16.16 8.01 -1.62
C LYS A 12 16.18 9.15 -2.64
N ALA A 13 15.25 9.18 -3.58
CA ALA A 13 15.22 10.17 -4.66
C ALA A 13 14.79 11.56 -4.16
N ILE A 14 13.82 11.61 -3.23
CA ILE A 14 13.26 12.86 -2.71
C ILE A 14 14.12 13.43 -1.57
N GLY A 15 14.65 12.54 -0.72
CA GLY A 15 15.30 12.88 0.55
C GLY A 15 14.31 12.87 1.71
N GLU A 16 14.70 12.25 2.84
CA GLU A 16 13.83 12.06 4.01
C GLU A 16 13.28 13.39 4.56
N ASP A 17 14.05 14.49 4.49
CA ASP A 17 13.68 15.83 4.98
C ASP A 17 12.52 16.48 4.22
N LYS A 18 12.13 15.92 3.07
CA LYS A 18 11.08 16.47 2.22
C LYS A 18 9.85 15.59 2.17
N LEU A 19 9.91 14.36 2.68
CA LEU A 19 8.83 13.39 2.52
C LEU A 19 7.52 13.83 3.17
N ASP A 20 7.60 14.62 4.22
CA ASP A 20 6.45 15.11 4.98
C ASP A 20 5.99 16.51 4.53
N ARG A 21 6.53 17.04 3.43
CA ARG A 21 6.04 18.29 2.83
C ARG A 21 4.74 18.02 2.07
N ILE A 22 3.75 18.89 2.24
CA ILE A 22 2.54 18.88 1.42
C ILE A 22 2.93 19.14 -0.04
N VAL A 23 2.57 18.21 -0.91
CA VAL A 23 2.92 18.22 -2.33
C VAL A 23 1.70 18.26 -3.25
N ASP A 24 0.54 17.90 -2.69
CA ASP A 24 -0.75 18.15 -3.30
C ASP A 24 -1.54 19.06 -2.35
N ALA A 25 -1.70 20.32 -2.75
CA ALA A 25 -2.37 21.32 -1.94
C ALA A 25 -3.91 21.14 -1.92
N ASP A 26 -4.47 20.51 -2.95
CA ASP A 26 -5.92 20.28 -3.01
C ASP A 26 -6.29 19.10 -2.10
N LEU A 27 -5.46 18.06 -2.08
CA LEU A 27 -5.65 16.88 -1.25
C LEU A 27 -5.05 17.01 0.16
N GLN A 28 -4.23 18.04 0.40
CA GLN A 28 -3.47 18.21 1.64
C GLN A 28 -2.63 16.97 1.99
N MET A 29 -1.93 16.42 0.99
CA MET A 29 -1.14 15.20 1.14
C MET A 29 0.36 15.43 1.01
N THR A 30 1.10 14.72 1.85
CA THR A 30 2.56 14.60 1.80
C THR A 30 3.03 13.65 0.70
N HIS A 31 4.34 13.59 0.42
CA HIS A 31 4.88 12.58 -0.51
C HIS A 31 4.62 11.15 -0.01
N ARG A 32 4.65 10.91 1.31
CA ARG A 32 4.39 9.58 1.88
C ARG A 32 2.95 9.16 1.63
N GLU A 33 2.00 10.01 1.98
CA GLU A 33 0.57 9.72 1.82
C GLU A 33 0.20 9.57 0.35
N LEU A 34 0.69 10.48 -0.51
CA LEU A 34 0.42 10.44 -1.95
C LEU A 34 0.98 9.18 -2.62
N PHE A 35 2.15 8.69 -2.17
CA PHE A 35 2.70 7.44 -2.67
C PHE A 35 1.72 6.27 -2.49
N PHE A 36 1.25 6.06 -1.26
CA PHE A 36 0.36 4.95 -0.96
C PHE A 36 -1.03 5.13 -1.60
N ASN A 37 -1.55 6.35 -1.62
CA ASN A 37 -2.80 6.66 -2.33
C ASN A 37 -2.68 6.40 -3.84
N SER A 38 -1.55 6.69 -4.46
CA SER A 38 -1.34 6.40 -5.89
C SER A 38 -1.40 4.90 -6.22
N ILE A 39 -0.93 4.06 -5.30
CA ILE A 39 -1.05 2.60 -5.43
C ILE A 39 -2.51 2.18 -5.36
N ALA A 40 -3.26 2.69 -4.38
CA ALA A 40 -4.68 2.36 -4.20
C ALA A 40 -5.53 2.84 -5.40
N MET A 41 -5.33 4.08 -5.86
CA MET A 41 -6.09 4.69 -6.95
C MET A 41 -6.06 3.87 -8.25
N LYS A 42 -4.91 3.22 -8.54
CA LYS A 42 -4.76 2.36 -9.72
C LYS A 42 -5.75 1.19 -9.76
N TYR A 43 -6.19 0.72 -8.59
CA TYR A 43 -7.04 -0.45 -8.44
C TYR A 43 -8.47 -0.12 -7.99
N CYS A 44 -8.84 1.17 -7.99
CA CYS A 44 -10.21 1.58 -7.70
C CYS A 44 -11.19 0.91 -8.67
N THR A 45 -12.20 0.26 -8.09
CA THR A 45 -13.23 -0.49 -8.82
C THR A 45 -14.51 -0.49 -8.01
N SER A 46 -15.66 -0.61 -8.69
CA SER A 46 -16.94 -0.83 -8.01
C SER A 46 -17.09 -2.31 -7.64
N ASP A 47 -17.83 -2.60 -6.57
CA ASP A 47 -18.09 -3.98 -6.11
C ASP A 47 -18.70 -4.84 -7.21
N ARG A 48 -19.62 -4.28 -7.99
CA ARG A 48 -20.23 -4.95 -9.14
C ARG A 48 -19.19 -5.36 -10.19
N ARG A 49 -18.22 -4.49 -10.47
CA ARG A 49 -17.13 -4.78 -11.42
C ARG A 49 -16.16 -5.80 -10.85
N SER A 50 -15.86 -5.73 -9.54
CA SER A 50 -14.99 -6.70 -8.86
C SER A 50 -15.59 -8.11 -8.88
N GLN A 51 -16.87 -8.25 -8.53
CA GLN A 51 -17.59 -9.53 -8.57
C GLN A 51 -17.68 -10.06 -9.99
N TRP A 52 -17.97 -9.20 -10.97
CA TRP A 52 -17.98 -9.60 -12.38
C TRP A 52 -16.61 -10.10 -12.83
N LEU A 53 -15.52 -9.39 -12.51
CA LEU A 53 -14.15 -9.81 -12.86
C LEU A 53 -13.80 -11.16 -12.23
N TYR A 54 -14.17 -11.38 -10.96
CA TYR A 54 -13.97 -12.65 -10.27
C TYR A 54 -14.71 -13.80 -10.98
N MET A 55 -15.97 -13.60 -11.35
CA MET A 55 -16.78 -14.62 -12.03
C MET A 55 -16.38 -14.87 -13.48
N THR A 56 -15.88 -13.84 -14.18
CA THR A 56 -15.63 -13.88 -15.64
C THR A 56 -14.17 -14.06 -16.01
N THR A 57 -13.25 -14.02 -15.03
CA THR A 57 -11.82 -14.27 -15.27
C THR A 57 -11.32 -15.50 -14.51
N PRO A 58 -11.78 -16.73 -14.83
CA PRO A 58 -11.37 -17.97 -14.15
C PRO A 58 -9.87 -18.28 -14.22
N LYS A 59 -9.13 -17.59 -15.11
CA LYS A 59 -7.69 -17.77 -15.32
C LYS A 59 -6.84 -16.62 -14.78
N ASP A 60 -7.45 -15.63 -14.13
CA ASP A 60 -6.66 -14.58 -13.50
C ASP A 60 -5.92 -15.18 -12.30
N VAL A 61 -4.59 -15.16 -12.38
CA VAL A 61 -3.71 -15.62 -11.31
C VAL A 61 -3.50 -14.56 -10.23
N HIS A 62 -4.00 -13.33 -10.45
CA HIS A 62 -3.89 -12.26 -9.49
C HIS A 62 -5.07 -12.26 -8.50
N ASN A 63 -4.79 -11.80 -7.29
CA ASN A 63 -5.85 -11.53 -6.31
C ASN A 63 -6.80 -10.43 -6.81
N GLY A 64 -8.04 -10.44 -6.32
CA GLY A 64 -8.98 -9.33 -6.56
C GLY A 64 -8.41 -7.98 -6.12
N PHE A 65 -8.82 -6.89 -6.79
CA PHE A 65 -8.22 -5.56 -6.62
C PHE A 65 -8.20 -5.06 -5.17
N LEU A 66 -9.26 -5.26 -4.39
CA LEU A 66 -9.30 -4.91 -2.97
C LEU A 66 -8.17 -5.61 -2.18
N TYR A 67 -8.00 -6.92 -2.39
CA TYR A 67 -6.97 -7.70 -1.73
C TYR A 67 -5.55 -7.36 -2.21
N ARG A 68 -5.40 -6.90 -3.46
CA ARG A 68 -4.11 -6.42 -3.99
C ARG A 68 -3.67 -5.12 -3.32
N VAL A 69 -4.62 -4.26 -2.95
CA VAL A 69 -4.32 -3.02 -2.24
C VAL A 69 -4.14 -3.32 -0.77
N ASN A 70 -5.19 -3.76 -0.08
CA ASN A 70 -5.19 -3.87 1.38
C ASN A 70 -4.19 -4.92 1.87
N GLY A 71 -4.11 -6.06 1.18
CA GLY A 71 -3.18 -7.13 1.53
C GLY A 71 -1.70 -6.75 1.31
N VAL A 72 -1.40 -5.83 0.39
CA VAL A 72 -0.01 -5.37 0.19
C VAL A 72 0.31 -4.21 1.13
N LEU A 73 -0.58 -3.22 1.25
CA LEU A 73 -0.32 -2.04 2.05
C LEU A 73 -0.26 -2.36 3.55
N GLY A 74 -1.15 -3.22 4.07
CA GLY A 74 -1.11 -3.64 5.47
C GLY A 74 0.10 -4.50 5.84
N GLN A 75 0.84 -5.02 4.84
CA GLN A 75 2.11 -5.74 5.04
C GLN A 75 3.32 -4.80 5.08
N LEU A 76 3.14 -3.48 4.97
CA LEU A 76 4.22 -2.49 4.97
C LEU A 76 4.17 -1.65 6.25
N PRO A 77 5.17 -1.80 7.16
CA PRO A 77 5.22 -0.97 8.37
C PRO A 77 5.24 0.54 8.06
N ASP A 78 5.90 0.94 6.97
CA ASP A 78 5.91 2.33 6.50
C ASP A 78 4.50 2.89 6.20
N PHE A 79 3.55 2.05 5.78
CA PHE A 79 2.15 2.45 5.55
C PHE A 79 1.48 2.80 6.89
N ASN A 80 1.61 1.93 7.89
CA ASN A 80 1.04 2.15 9.21
C ASN A 80 1.59 3.41 9.86
N THR A 81 2.90 3.67 9.74
CA THR A 81 3.51 4.91 10.23
C THR A 81 3.00 6.15 9.48
N THR A 82 2.82 6.05 8.16
CA THR A 82 2.38 7.19 7.33
C THR A 82 0.97 7.65 7.66
N PHE A 83 0.04 6.71 7.88
CA PHE A 83 -1.36 7.03 8.19
C PHE A 83 -1.68 6.97 9.68
N ALA A 84 -0.67 6.82 10.54
CA ALA A 84 -0.81 6.69 11.99
C ALA A 84 -1.89 5.67 12.39
N CYS A 85 -1.87 4.49 11.74
CA CYS A 85 -2.81 3.41 12.02
C CYS A 85 -2.70 2.94 13.48
N TYR A 86 -3.84 2.62 14.09
CA TYR A 86 -3.90 2.04 15.43
C TYR A 86 -3.60 0.52 15.38
N ASP A 87 -3.23 -0.06 16.53
CA ASP A 87 -2.86 -1.48 16.64
C ASP A 87 -4.03 -2.43 16.35
N ASP A 88 -5.28 -1.98 16.53
CA ASP A 88 -6.50 -2.72 16.28
C ASP A 88 -7.17 -2.35 14.93
N ASP A 89 -6.51 -1.56 14.10
CA ASP A 89 -6.98 -1.24 12.74
C ASP A 89 -6.94 -2.50 11.85
N LEU A 90 -7.93 -2.64 10.96
CA LEU A 90 -8.00 -3.70 9.97
C LEU A 90 -6.83 -3.70 8.99
N MET A 91 -6.15 -2.56 8.83
CA MET A 91 -4.95 -2.42 8.02
C MET A 91 -3.65 -2.72 8.78
N THR A 92 -3.71 -2.92 10.09
CA THR A 92 -2.56 -3.27 10.93
C THR A 92 -2.54 -4.78 11.16
N PHE A 93 -1.52 -5.47 10.63
CA PHE A 93 -1.36 -6.90 10.86
C PHE A 93 -0.41 -7.16 12.05
N PRO A 94 -0.74 -8.11 12.94
CA PRO A 94 0.19 -8.52 13.99
C PRO A 94 1.45 -9.11 13.35
N GLU A 95 2.60 -9.00 14.02
CA GLU A 95 3.89 -9.48 13.51
C GLU A 95 3.84 -10.95 13.07
N SER A 96 3.09 -11.78 13.79
CA SER A 96 2.88 -13.20 13.46
C SER A 96 2.15 -13.44 12.13
N SER A 97 1.40 -12.46 11.64
CA SER A 97 0.68 -12.47 10.36
C SER A 97 1.40 -11.69 9.26
N MET A 98 2.55 -11.08 9.56
CA MET A 98 3.38 -10.41 8.57
C MET A 98 4.08 -11.43 7.69
N CYS A 99 3.93 -11.28 6.38
CA CYS A 99 4.51 -12.20 5.40
C CYS A 99 6.01 -11.92 5.23
N PRO A 100 6.89 -12.92 5.41
CA PRO A 100 8.35 -12.75 5.40
C PRO A 100 8.95 -12.46 4.01
N VAL A 101 8.11 -12.20 3.00
CA VAL A 101 8.55 -11.67 1.71
C VAL A 101 8.96 -10.19 1.81
N PHE A 102 8.48 -9.49 2.85
CA PHE A 102 8.69 -8.05 3.07
C PHE A 102 9.56 -7.73 4.29
N SER A 103 9.97 -8.75 5.06
CA SER A 103 10.78 -8.57 6.26
C SER A 103 12.27 -8.45 5.91
N GLU A 104 12.91 -7.40 6.42
CA GLU A 104 14.37 -7.28 6.42
C GLU A 104 15.01 -8.21 7.47
N LYS A 105 14.71 -9.51 7.46
CA LYS A 105 15.65 -10.47 8.05
C LYS A 105 16.74 -10.82 7.04
N LEU A 106 17.45 -9.79 6.58
CA LEU A 106 18.75 -9.86 5.89
C LEU A 106 19.52 -8.56 6.17
N ALA A 107 19.94 -8.42 7.43
CA ALA A 107 21.16 -7.73 7.84
C ALA A 107 21.71 -8.46 9.08
#